data_AF-A0AAN7MWD3-F1
#
_entry.id   AF-A0AAN7MWD3-F1
#
_cell.length_a   1.000
_cell.length_b   1.000
_cell.length_c   1.000
_cell.angle_alpha   90.00
_cell.angle_beta   90.00
_cell.angle_gamma   90.00
#
_symmetry.space_group_name_H-M   'P 1'
#
loop_
_entity.id
_entity.type
_entity.pdbx_description
1 polymer ?
#
loop_
_entity_poly.entity_id
_entity_poly.type
_entity_poly.pdbx_seq_one_letter_code
_entity_poly.pdbx_strand_id
1 'polypeptide(L)'
;MEGCCTVAVSLELSSLFPTLLQLSTKEVVAIWDAVSAYILGQLKLDKGVVVTGLGTFAMVQERFLGEEEAYVVRRPVFRLDIDVLCVQELAFPTVVIPDDVKIKPLNYKWLSQATSLPRHVVEDCVQETILLYSFQLRNRQHLAFAFKDIGVLSCKDDVLCMRFYYDCITGLESKASRIALLHTVSC
;
A
#
# COMPACT_ATOMS: atom_id res chain seq x y z
N MET A 1 -8.77 -41.36 0.73
CA MET A 1 -9.16 -40.63 -0.50
C MET A 1 -9.01 -39.14 -0.21
N GLU A 2 -7.78 -38.69 0.07
CA GLU A 2 -7.45 -37.36 0.62
C GLU A 2 -6.33 -36.65 -0.18
N GLY A 3 -6.05 -37.11 -1.41
CA GLY A 3 -4.91 -36.62 -2.21
C GLY A 3 -5.25 -35.65 -3.35
N CYS A 4 -6.52 -35.29 -3.56
CA CYS A 4 -6.92 -34.55 -4.76
C CYS A 4 -7.00 -33.02 -4.58
N CYS A 5 -7.36 -32.54 -3.38
CA CYS A 5 -7.58 -31.11 -3.15
C CYS A 5 -6.27 -30.31 -3.07
N THR A 6 -5.19 -30.88 -2.57
CA THR A 6 -3.90 -30.19 -2.41
C THR A 6 -3.17 -29.98 -3.76
N VAL A 7 -3.29 -30.93 -4.68
CA VAL A 7 -2.67 -30.84 -6.02
C VAL A 7 -3.41 -29.83 -6.90
N ALA A 8 -4.75 -29.78 -6.83
CA ALA A 8 -5.55 -28.81 -7.59
C ALA A 8 -5.28 -27.36 -7.16
N VAL A 9 -5.24 -27.11 -5.84
CA VAL A 9 -4.91 -25.78 -5.29
C VAL A 9 -3.47 -25.38 -5.66
N SER A 10 -2.52 -26.32 -5.64
CA SER A 10 -1.13 -26.02 -6.04
C SER A 10 -0.99 -25.68 -7.53
N LEU A 11 -1.77 -26.31 -8.41
CA LEU A 11 -1.74 -26.03 -9.85
C LEU A 11 -2.43 -24.70 -10.19
N GLU A 12 -3.56 -24.40 -9.56
CA GLU A 12 -4.27 -23.13 -9.74
C GLU A 12 -3.40 -21.96 -9.29
N LEU A 13 -2.79 -22.04 -8.10
CA LEU A 13 -1.84 -21.02 -7.61
C LEU A 13 -0.63 -20.88 -8.55
N SER A 14 -0.15 -21.97 -9.14
CA SER A 14 0.98 -21.91 -10.07
C SER A 14 0.66 -21.25 -11.42
N SER A 15 -0.60 -21.33 -11.85
CA SER A 15 -1.07 -20.67 -13.07
C SER A 15 -1.38 -19.19 -12.85
N LEU A 16 -1.79 -18.81 -11.63
CA LEU A 16 -2.17 -17.45 -11.27
C LEU A 16 -0.97 -16.59 -10.85
N PHE A 17 0.09 -17.22 -10.32
CA PHE A 17 1.26 -16.52 -9.78
C PHE A 17 2.60 -17.05 -10.33
N PRO A 18 2.76 -17.16 -11.67
CA PRO A 18 3.94 -17.77 -12.28
C PRO A 18 5.24 -17.01 -11.97
N THR A 19 5.20 -15.68 -11.83
CA THR A 19 6.38 -14.84 -11.55
C THR A 19 6.80 -14.98 -10.10
N LEU A 20 5.85 -14.94 -9.16
CA LEU A 20 6.13 -15.13 -7.73
C LEU A 20 6.75 -16.48 -7.41
N LEU A 21 6.40 -17.53 -8.16
CA LEU A 21 7.02 -18.85 -8.01
C LEU A 21 8.45 -18.94 -8.55
N GLN A 22 8.82 -18.07 -9.49
CA GLN A 22 10.16 -18.04 -10.08
C GLN A 22 11.13 -17.15 -9.30
N LEU A 23 10.60 -16.13 -8.61
CA LEU A 23 11.40 -15.22 -7.80
C LEU A 23 11.73 -15.80 -6.44
N SER A 24 12.95 -15.53 -5.98
CA SER A 24 13.30 -15.76 -4.58
C SER A 24 12.57 -14.76 -3.68
N THR A 25 12.36 -15.13 -2.41
CA THR A 25 11.81 -14.21 -1.40
C THR A 25 12.61 -12.91 -1.29
N LYS A 26 13.93 -12.97 -1.50
CA LYS A 26 14.80 -11.78 -1.47
C LYS A 26 14.50 -10.83 -2.63
N GLU A 27 14.21 -11.34 -3.81
CA GLU A 27 13.86 -10.52 -4.98
C GLU A 27 12.47 -9.89 -4.81
N VAL A 28 11.49 -10.65 -4.33
CA VAL A 28 10.15 -10.11 -4.03
C VAL A 28 10.25 -8.98 -2.99
N VAL A 29 11.01 -9.18 -1.92
CA VAL A 29 11.26 -8.14 -0.91
C VAL A 29 11.97 -6.93 -1.52
N ALA A 30 13.00 -7.13 -2.35
CA ALA A 30 13.70 -6.02 -3.00
C ALA A 30 12.79 -5.21 -3.93
N ILE A 31 11.86 -5.86 -4.63
CA ILE A 31 10.84 -5.19 -5.46
C ILE A 31 9.93 -4.33 -4.60
N TRP A 32 9.38 -4.86 -3.51
CA TRP A 32 8.47 -4.12 -2.63
C TRP A 32 9.17 -3.04 -1.80
N ASP A 33 10.46 -3.23 -1.48
CA ASP A 33 11.34 -2.19 -0.92
C ASP A 33 11.50 -1.02 -1.92
N ALA A 34 11.74 -1.32 -3.20
CA ALA A 34 11.83 -0.30 -4.25
C ALA A 34 10.50 0.41 -4.49
N VAL A 35 9.37 -0.31 -4.45
CA VAL A 35 8.02 0.27 -4.52
C VAL A 35 7.80 1.24 -3.36
N SER A 36 8.14 0.82 -2.13
CA SER A 36 8.02 1.66 -0.93
C SER A 36 8.89 2.91 -1.04
N ALA A 37 10.15 2.77 -1.47
CA ALA A 37 11.06 3.91 -1.69
C ALA A 37 10.53 4.89 -2.75
N TYR A 38 9.95 4.38 -3.85
CA TYR A 38 9.33 5.22 -4.88
C TYR A 38 8.13 6.00 -4.32
N ILE A 39 7.22 5.32 -3.61
CA ILE A 39 6.06 5.96 -2.98
C ILE A 39 6.51 7.07 -2.02
N LEU A 40 7.41 6.75 -1.09
CA LEU A 40 7.92 7.71 -0.11
C LEU A 40 8.61 8.90 -0.79
N GLY A 41 9.37 8.65 -1.87
CA GLY A 41 9.99 9.70 -2.67
C GLY A 41 8.99 10.63 -3.35
N GLN A 42 7.86 10.12 -3.86
CA GLN A 42 6.80 10.96 -4.42
C GLN A 42 6.04 11.72 -3.33
N LEU A 43 5.77 11.11 -2.17
CA LEU A 43 5.10 11.77 -1.04
C LEU A 43 5.91 12.98 -0.53
N LYS A 44 7.24 12.85 -0.46
CA LYS A 44 8.16 13.97 -0.14
C LYS A 44 8.08 15.14 -1.13
N LEU A 45 7.60 14.89 -2.34
CA LEU A 45 7.42 15.89 -3.41
C LEU A 45 5.96 16.36 -3.52
N ASP A 46 5.11 16.10 -2.53
CA ASP A 46 3.68 16.42 -2.53
C ASP A 46 2.91 15.80 -3.72
N LYS A 47 3.36 14.62 -4.16
CA LYS A 47 2.69 13.83 -5.20
C LYS A 47 2.12 12.57 -4.58
N GLY A 48 0.96 12.15 -5.07
CA GLY A 48 0.42 10.84 -4.73
C GLY A 48 0.93 9.75 -5.67
N VAL A 49 0.80 8.51 -5.24
CA VAL A 49 1.11 7.32 -6.03
C VAL A 49 -0.06 6.36 -6.00
N VAL A 50 -0.55 6.00 -7.18
CA VAL A 50 -1.51 4.91 -7.34
C VAL A 50 -0.76 3.60 -7.57
N VAL A 51 -1.09 2.61 -6.75
CA VAL A 51 -0.71 1.21 -6.88
C VAL A 51 -1.96 0.49 -7.35
N THR A 52 -2.08 0.29 -8.66
CA THR A 52 -3.29 -0.25 -9.30
C THR A 52 -3.72 -1.57 -8.69
N GLY A 53 -5.01 -1.68 -8.33
CA GLY A 53 -5.58 -2.87 -7.69
C GLY A 53 -5.33 -2.98 -6.19
N LEU A 54 -4.63 -2.01 -5.59
CA LEU A 54 -4.38 -1.96 -4.14
C LEU A 54 -4.88 -0.66 -3.52
N GLY A 55 -4.43 0.48 -4.02
CA GLY A 55 -4.80 1.78 -3.46
C GLY A 55 -3.92 2.94 -3.89
N THR A 56 -4.23 4.11 -3.35
CA THR A 56 -3.54 5.37 -3.65
C THR A 56 -2.96 5.95 -2.36
N PHE A 57 -1.65 6.21 -2.36
CA PHE A 57 -0.96 7.00 -1.36
C PHE A 57 -0.97 8.47 -1.77
N ALA A 58 -1.19 9.39 -0.83
CA ALA A 58 -1.09 10.82 -1.09
C ALA A 58 -0.72 11.60 0.17
N MET A 59 -0.17 12.80 -0.02
CA MET A 59 -0.13 13.82 1.01
C MET A 59 -1.40 14.66 0.90
N VAL A 60 -2.14 14.77 2.00
CA VAL A 60 -3.29 15.68 2.09
C VAL A 60 -2.99 16.78 3.09
N GLN A 61 -3.52 17.96 2.78
CA GLN A 61 -3.44 19.12 3.63
C GLN A 61 -4.82 19.34 4.27
N GLU A 62 -4.89 19.20 5.58
CA GLU A 62 -6.10 19.45 6.35
C GLU A 62 -5.93 20.72 7.18
N ARG A 63 -6.95 21.58 7.13
CA ARG A 63 -7.03 22.77 7.96
C ARG A 63 -7.85 22.45 9.19
N PHE A 64 -7.28 22.69 10.34
CA PHE A 64 -7.96 22.55 11.62
C PHE A 64 -8.09 23.92 12.25
N LEU A 65 -9.26 24.20 12.81
CA LEU A 65 -9.52 25.42 13.55
C LEU A 65 -9.14 25.17 15.01
N GLY A 66 -8.04 25.77 15.46
CA GLY A 66 -7.75 25.87 16.89
C GLY A 66 -8.55 27.01 17.54
N GLU A 67 -8.46 27.13 18.86
CA GLU A 67 -9.14 28.19 19.62
C GLU A 67 -8.65 29.60 19.24
N GLU A 68 -7.37 29.76 18.89
CA GLU A 68 -6.76 31.04 18.54
C GLU A 68 -6.35 31.16 17.07
N GLU A 69 -5.92 30.06 16.43
CA GLU A 69 -5.46 30.07 15.03
C GLU A 69 -5.83 28.79 14.27
N ALA A 70 -5.99 28.92 12.95
CA ALA A 70 -6.15 27.76 12.07
C ALA A 70 -4.77 27.17 11.74
N TYR A 71 -4.57 25.90 12.09
CA TYR A 71 -3.34 25.19 11.76
C TYR A 71 -3.55 24.27 10.56
N VAL A 72 -2.52 24.22 9.73
CA VAL A 72 -2.46 23.39 8.53
C VAL A 72 -1.60 22.18 8.84
N VAL A 73 -2.18 20.98 8.72
CA VAL A 73 -1.48 19.71 8.94
C VAL A 73 -1.29 19.03 7.61
N ARG A 74 -0.08 18.48 7.38
CA ARG A 74 0.23 17.71 6.19
C ARG A 74 0.42 16.27 6.60
N ARG A 75 -0.52 15.40 6.24
CA ARG A 75 -0.44 13.99 6.65
C ARG A 75 -0.48 13.06 5.44
N PRO A 76 0.24 11.92 5.51
CA PRO A 76 0.07 10.88 4.53
C PRO A 76 -1.30 10.21 4.72
N VAL A 77 -1.92 9.85 3.60
CA VAL A 77 -3.14 9.05 3.57
C VAL A 77 -3.02 7.90 2.59
N PHE A 78 -3.81 6.87 2.82
CA PHE A 78 -4.00 5.75 1.92
C PHE A 78 -5.49 5.60 1.63
N ARG A 79 -5.87 5.72 0.36
CA ARG A 79 -7.21 5.42 -0.12
C ARG A 79 -7.19 4.03 -0.76
N LEU A 80 -7.95 3.11 -0.17
CA LEU A 80 -8.07 1.75 -0.68
C LEU A 80 -8.72 1.74 -2.08
N ASP A 81 -8.22 0.90 -2.97
CA ASP A 81 -8.74 0.69 -4.33
C ASP A 81 -8.65 -0.82 -4.70
N ILE A 82 -8.97 -1.67 -3.72
CA ILE A 82 -9.16 -3.11 -3.91
C ILE A 82 -10.62 -3.34 -4.31
N ASP A 83 -10.87 -4.35 -5.16
CA ASP A 83 -12.23 -4.78 -5.52
C ASP A 83 -13.07 -5.05 -4.25
N VAL A 84 -14.27 -4.47 -4.21
CA VAL A 84 -15.24 -4.63 -3.11
C VAL A 84 -15.54 -6.11 -2.83
N LEU A 85 -15.53 -6.96 -3.86
CA LEU A 85 -15.72 -8.41 -3.73
C LEU A 85 -14.61 -9.10 -2.93
N CYS A 86 -13.41 -8.50 -2.89
CA CYS A 86 -12.28 -9.03 -2.12
C CYS A 86 -12.30 -8.60 -0.65
N VAL A 87 -12.91 -7.46 -0.33
CA VAL A 87 -12.94 -6.93 1.05
C VAL A 87 -14.19 -7.34 1.85
N GLN A 88 -15.23 -7.89 1.20
CA GLN A 88 -16.43 -8.44 1.86
C GLN A 88 -17.02 -7.51 2.95
N GLU A 89 -17.06 -7.98 4.20
CA GLU A 89 -17.64 -7.29 5.37
C GLU A 89 -16.64 -6.33 6.05
N LEU A 90 -15.41 -6.21 5.53
CA LEU A 90 -14.40 -5.33 6.11
C LEU A 90 -14.78 -3.87 5.90
N ALA A 91 -14.79 -3.11 6.99
CA ALA A 91 -14.84 -1.66 6.93
C ALA A 91 -13.49 -1.10 6.50
N PHE A 92 -13.50 0.05 5.86
CA PHE A 92 -12.28 0.79 5.54
C PHE A 92 -12.53 2.29 5.71
N PRO A 93 -11.54 3.06 6.20
CA PRO A 93 -11.73 4.50 6.40
C PRO A 93 -12.00 5.23 5.08
N THR A 94 -13.03 6.08 5.07
CA THR A 94 -13.28 6.98 3.94
C THR A 94 -12.21 8.06 3.91
N VAL A 95 -11.39 8.04 2.86
CA VAL A 95 -10.34 9.03 2.63
C VAL A 95 -10.63 9.80 1.36
N VAL A 96 -10.73 11.13 1.47
CA VAL A 96 -10.85 12.04 0.33
C VAL A 96 -9.47 12.57 -0.01
N ILE A 97 -9.03 12.32 -1.24
CA ILE A 97 -7.81 12.91 -1.80
C ILE A 97 -8.27 14.06 -2.72
N PRO A 98 -7.88 15.32 -2.46
CA PRO A 98 -8.24 16.46 -3.30
C PRO A 98 -7.76 16.31 -4.75
N ASP A 99 -8.54 16.84 -5.69
CA ASP A 99 -8.27 16.70 -7.14
C ASP A 99 -7.01 17.45 -7.61
N ASP A 100 -6.55 18.44 -6.85
CA ASP A 100 -5.33 19.19 -7.11
C ASP A 100 -4.06 18.40 -6.74
N VAL A 101 -4.18 17.29 -5.99
CA VAL A 101 -3.05 16.41 -5.68
C VAL A 101 -2.66 15.64 -6.94
N LYS A 102 -1.43 15.86 -7.40
CA LYS A 102 -0.90 15.16 -8.58
C LYS A 102 -0.61 13.69 -8.27
N ILE A 103 -1.45 12.80 -8.78
CA ILE A 103 -1.27 11.34 -8.67
C ILE A 103 -0.39 10.81 -9.81
N LYS A 104 0.56 9.94 -9.48
CA LYS A 104 1.44 9.22 -10.41
C LYS A 104 1.22 7.72 -10.32
N PRO A 105 1.25 6.97 -11.44
CA PRO A 105 1.36 5.53 -11.35
C PRO A 105 2.76 5.12 -10.86
N LEU A 106 2.89 3.86 -10.47
CA LEU A 106 4.19 3.23 -10.31
C LEU A 106 5.02 3.36 -11.60
N ASN A 107 6.29 3.68 -11.44
CA ASN A 107 7.22 3.78 -12.57
C ASN A 107 8.02 2.48 -12.69
N TYR A 108 7.49 1.50 -13.41
CA TYR A 108 8.15 0.20 -13.59
C TYR A 108 9.50 0.28 -14.29
N LYS A 109 9.77 1.32 -15.09
CA LYS A 109 11.11 1.56 -15.63
C LYS A 109 12.10 1.92 -14.52
N TRP A 110 11.70 2.82 -13.61
CA TRP A 110 12.53 3.18 -12.46
C TRP A 110 12.70 2.00 -11.49
N LEU A 111 11.63 1.25 -11.21
CA LEU A 111 11.68 0.07 -10.33
C LEU A 111 12.60 -1.03 -10.89
N SER A 112 12.53 -1.28 -12.21
CA SER A 112 13.43 -2.20 -12.91
C SER A 112 14.90 -1.80 -12.75
N GLN A 113 15.21 -0.50 -12.88
CA GLN A 113 16.57 0.01 -12.66
C GLN A 113 17.00 -0.13 -11.19
N ALA A 114 16.11 0.17 -10.24
CA ALA A 114 16.41 0.10 -8.81
C ALA A 114 16.66 -1.34 -8.31
N THR A 115 15.99 -2.32 -8.91
CA THR A 115 16.09 -3.74 -8.52
C THR A 115 17.08 -4.53 -9.36
N SER A 116 17.55 -3.96 -10.49
CA SER A 116 18.32 -4.69 -11.52
C SER A 116 17.59 -5.90 -12.10
N LEU A 117 16.25 -5.92 -12.02
CA LEU A 117 15.39 -6.96 -12.59
C LEU A 117 14.71 -6.47 -13.87
N PRO A 118 14.36 -7.37 -14.82
CA PRO A 118 13.63 -6.99 -16.01
C PRO A 118 12.28 -6.33 -15.67
N ARG A 119 11.90 -5.29 -16.42
CA ARG A 119 10.67 -4.53 -16.16
C ARG A 119 9.43 -5.42 -16.04
N HIS A 120 9.25 -6.38 -16.95
CA HIS A 120 8.08 -7.27 -16.93
C HIS A 120 8.05 -8.10 -15.64
N VAL A 121 9.17 -8.68 -15.23
CA VAL A 121 9.28 -9.42 -13.96
C VAL A 121 8.88 -8.57 -12.75
N VAL A 122 9.31 -7.31 -12.72
CA VAL A 122 8.95 -6.38 -11.63
C VAL A 122 7.46 -6.04 -11.66
N GLU A 123 6.91 -5.78 -12.84
CA GLU A 123 5.50 -5.44 -13.05
C GLU A 123 4.59 -6.62 -12.67
N ASP A 124 4.90 -7.81 -13.18
CA ASP A 124 4.17 -9.05 -12.91
C ASP A 124 4.28 -9.42 -11.42
N CYS A 125 5.45 -9.30 -10.79
CA CYS A 125 5.61 -9.54 -9.35
C CYS A 125 4.70 -8.63 -8.51
N VAL A 126 4.62 -7.33 -8.84
CA VAL A 126 3.74 -6.39 -8.11
C VAL A 126 2.28 -6.78 -8.30
N GLN A 127 1.85 -7.03 -9.54
CA GLN A 127 0.48 -7.41 -9.85
C GLN A 127 0.07 -8.73 -9.19
N GLU A 128 0.90 -9.77 -9.32
CA GLU A 128 0.67 -11.07 -8.71
C GLU A 128 0.64 -11.00 -7.18
N THR A 129 1.49 -10.19 -6.54
CA THR A 129 1.45 -10.01 -5.08
C THR A 129 0.15 -9.35 -4.63
N ILE A 130 -0.32 -8.33 -5.35
CA ILE A 130 -1.58 -7.64 -5.05
C ILE A 130 -2.78 -8.58 -5.24
N LEU A 131 -2.75 -9.39 -6.30
CA LEU A 131 -3.78 -10.38 -6.56
C LEU A 131 -3.81 -11.46 -5.47
N LEU A 132 -2.63 -11.95 -5.06
CA LEU A 132 -2.50 -12.91 -3.96
C LEU A 132 -3.05 -12.32 -2.65
N TYR A 133 -2.71 -11.05 -2.35
CA TYR A 133 -3.22 -10.36 -1.18
C TYR A 133 -4.75 -10.21 -1.22
N SER A 134 -5.30 -9.84 -2.38
CA SER A 134 -6.74 -9.75 -2.60
C SER A 134 -7.46 -11.09 -2.41
N PHE A 135 -6.83 -12.19 -2.86
CA PHE A 135 -7.34 -13.55 -2.63
C PHE A 135 -7.33 -13.93 -1.15
N GLN A 136 -6.28 -13.56 -0.43
CA GLN A 136 -6.18 -13.79 1.02
C GLN A 136 -7.27 -13.03 1.79
N LEU A 137 -7.46 -11.74 1.48
CA LEU A 137 -8.55 -10.95 2.06
C LEU A 137 -9.93 -11.58 1.82
N ARG A 138 -10.19 -12.01 0.58
CA ARG A 138 -11.45 -12.69 0.23
C ARG A 138 -11.67 -13.98 1.05
N ASN A 139 -10.59 -14.69 1.37
CA ASN A 139 -10.65 -15.91 2.17
C ASN A 139 -10.57 -15.65 3.69
N ARG A 140 -10.77 -14.40 4.12
CA ARG A 140 -10.70 -13.96 5.53
C ARG A 140 -9.34 -14.23 6.18
N GLN A 141 -8.30 -14.29 5.35
CA GLN A 141 -6.90 -14.33 5.80
C GLN A 141 -6.40 -12.89 5.90
N HIS A 142 -6.41 -12.36 7.12
CA HIS A 142 -6.07 -10.97 7.42
C HIS A 142 -4.57 -10.77 7.59
N LEU A 143 -3.80 -11.11 6.56
CA LEU A 143 -2.36 -10.92 6.56
C LEU A 143 -2.01 -9.43 6.49
N ALA A 144 -0.94 -9.05 7.16
CA ALA A 144 -0.44 -7.68 7.12
C ALA A 144 0.39 -7.47 5.84
N PHE A 145 0.18 -6.33 5.18
CA PHE A 145 0.97 -5.87 4.04
C PHE A 145 1.85 -4.70 4.46
N ALA A 146 3.14 -4.95 4.62
CA ALA A 146 4.09 -3.94 5.07
C ALA A 146 4.72 -3.18 3.89
N PHE A 147 4.80 -1.86 4.02
CA PHE A 147 5.55 -0.96 3.15
C PHE A 147 6.73 -0.42 3.95
N LYS A 148 7.95 -0.74 3.52
CA LYS A 148 9.17 -0.35 4.21
C LYS A 148 9.24 1.18 4.36
N ASP A 149 9.60 1.63 5.56
CA ASP A 149 9.70 3.05 5.94
C ASP A 149 8.40 3.87 5.79
N ILE A 150 7.27 3.23 5.48
CA ILE A 150 5.97 3.89 5.30
C ILE A 150 4.98 3.45 6.38
N GLY A 151 4.73 2.15 6.49
CA GLY A 151 3.73 1.62 7.43
C GLY A 151 3.22 0.24 7.06
N VAL A 152 2.09 -0.15 7.65
CA VAL A 152 1.49 -1.47 7.47
C VAL A 152 -0.01 -1.32 7.18
N LEU A 153 -0.46 -1.92 6.08
CA LEU A 153 -1.87 -2.15 5.80
C LEU A 153 -2.26 -3.46 6.49
N SER A 154 -3.22 -3.41 7.40
CA SER A 154 -3.64 -4.57 8.18
C SER A 154 -5.10 -4.47 8.57
N CYS A 155 -5.73 -5.62 8.83
CA CYS A 155 -7.04 -5.65 9.45
C CYS A 155 -6.91 -5.59 10.98
N LYS A 156 -7.68 -4.71 11.61
CA LYS A 156 -7.86 -4.65 13.07
C LYS A 156 -9.35 -4.44 13.34
N ASP A 157 -9.94 -5.32 14.15
CA ASP A 157 -11.37 -5.26 14.52
C ASP A 157 -12.30 -5.15 13.29
N ASP A 158 -12.04 -5.97 12.25
CA ASP A 158 -12.74 -5.97 10.95
C ASP A 158 -12.61 -4.66 10.14
N VAL A 159 -11.65 -3.80 10.49
CA VAL A 159 -11.29 -2.59 9.74
C VAL A 159 -9.97 -2.79 9.02
N LEU A 160 -9.99 -2.77 7.67
CA LEU A 160 -8.79 -2.73 6.84
C LEU A 160 -8.30 -1.29 6.69
N CYS A 161 -7.11 -1.02 7.22
CA CYS A 161 -6.59 0.35 7.29
C CYS A 161 -5.06 0.38 7.23
N MET A 162 -4.53 1.47 6.68
CA MET A 162 -3.11 1.74 6.65
C MET A 162 -2.68 2.45 7.93
N ARG A 163 -1.76 1.84 8.67
CA ARG A 163 -1.08 2.47 9.81
C ARG A 163 0.30 2.93 9.39
N PHE A 164 0.47 4.25 9.25
CA PHE A 164 1.77 4.85 8.95
C PHE A 164 2.71 4.77 10.15
N TYR A 165 4.00 4.54 9.90
CA TYR A 165 5.02 4.60 10.94
C TYR A 165 5.23 6.03 11.39
N TYR A 166 5.56 6.20 12.68
CA TYR A 166 5.90 7.50 13.25
C TYR A 166 6.98 8.21 12.42
N ASP A 167 8.09 7.50 12.13
CA ASP A 167 9.21 8.06 11.35
C ASP A 167 8.81 8.48 9.93
N CYS A 168 7.83 7.79 9.33
CA CYS A 168 7.27 8.19 8.03
C CYS A 168 6.56 9.54 8.16
N ILE A 169 5.64 9.66 9.12
CA ILE A 169 4.87 10.88 9.36
C ILE A 169 5.81 12.04 9.69
N THR A 170 6.74 11.85 10.62
CA THR A 170 7.67 12.91 11.04
C THR A 170 8.70 13.26 9.98
N GLY A 171 9.09 12.31 9.12
CA GLY A 171 10.00 12.56 8.00
C GLY A 171 9.33 13.28 6.83
N LEU A 172 8.00 13.23 6.74
CA LEU A 172 7.20 13.94 5.73
C LEU A 172 6.76 15.34 6.20
N GLU A 173 6.70 15.57 7.51
CA GLU A 173 6.33 16.85 8.10
C GLU A 173 7.53 17.74 8.46
N SER A 174 7.47 19.03 8.13
CA SER A 174 8.55 19.95 8.46
C SER A 174 8.41 20.65 9.82
N LYS A 175 7.20 20.78 10.40
CA LYS A 175 6.99 21.55 11.66
C LYS A 175 5.82 21.13 12.58
N ALA A 176 4.97 20.15 12.26
CA ALA A 176 3.71 19.87 12.99
C ALA A 176 3.56 18.42 13.53
N SER A 177 4.68 17.71 13.73
CA SER A 177 4.72 16.25 13.97
C SER A 177 3.70 15.72 15.00
N ARG A 178 3.47 16.42 16.11
CA ARG A 178 2.55 15.95 17.17
C ARG A 178 1.08 16.03 16.80
N ILE A 179 0.69 17.07 16.08
CA ILE A 179 -0.70 17.29 15.67
C ILE A 179 -1.05 16.33 14.53
N ALA A 180 -0.13 16.12 13.59
CA ALA A 180 -0.33 15.14 12.52
C ALA A 180 -0.51 13.71 13.01
N LEU A 181 0.17 13.33 14.09
CA LEU A 181 -0.01 12.01 14.69
C LEU A 181 -1.42 11.82 15.25
N LEU A 182 -2.00 12.85 15.86
CA LEU A 182 -3.38 12.80 16.39
C LEU A 182 -4.43 12.73 15.27
N HIS A 183 -4.14 13.30 14.10
CA HIS A 183 -5.09 13.41 13.00
C HIS A 183 -4.83 12.43 11.84
N THR A 184 -3.71 11.70 11.87
CA THR A 184 -3.53 10.56 10.97
C THR A 184 -4.53 9.51 11.41
N VAL A 185 -5.49 9.22 10.53
CA VAL A 185 -6.57 8.27 10.77
C VAL A 185 -5.97 7.00 11.36
N SER A 186 -6.22 6.82 12.64
CA SER A 186 -5.77 5.67 13.40
C SER A 186 -6.82 4.58 13.22
N CYS A 187 -6.36 3.39 12.89
CA CYS A 187 -7.04 2.18 13.36
C CYS A 187 -6.88 2.09 14.90
#